data_AF-N8XJ72-F1
#
_entry.id   AF-N8XJ72-F1
#
_cell.length_a   1.000
_cell.length_b   1.000
_cell.length_c   1.000
_cell.angle_alpha   90.00
_cell.angle_beta   90.00
_cell.angle_gamma   90.00
#
_symmetry.space_group_name_H-M   'P 1'
#
loop_
_entity.id
_entity.type
_entity.pdbx_description
1 polymer ?
#
loop_
_entity_poly.entity_id
_entity_poly.type
_entity_poly.pdbx_seq_one_letter_code
_entity_poly.pdbx_strand_id
1 'polypeptide(L)'
;NVKAGAVNSTSTDAVNGSQLFNTANNVKNIVGGNTTIDATTGAITTSNIGGTGSNTIDGAITSVKDAATKAKTTVTAGDNVVVTPTTNADGSSNYQVATAKDVNFDKVTVGSVVVDKTTNTIKGLSNTTWNGTAVSGQAATEDQLAAVD
;
A
#
# COMPACT_ATOMS: atom_id res chain seq x y z
N ASN A 1 -49.85 -29.23 -23.29
CA ASN A 1 -49.01 -28.67 -22.20
C ASN A 1 -47.90 -29.68 -21.95
N VAL A 2 -46.63 -29.27 -21.83
CA VAL A 2 -45.51 -30.19 -21.52
C VAL A 2 -45.34 -30.27 -20.00
N LYS A 3 -45.50 -31.46 -19.40
CA LYS A 3 -45.21 -31.69 -17.97
C LYS A 3 -43.70 -31.49 -17.71
N ALA A 4 -43.33 -31.12 -16.50
CA ALA A 4 -41.91 -31.10 -16.13
C ALA A 4 -41.29 -32.50 -16.31
N GLY A 5 -40.25 -32.58 -17.14
CA GLY A 5 -39.48 -33.80 -17.36
C GLY A 5 -38.50 -34.06 -16.23
N ALA A 6 -37.97 -35.27 -16.11
CA ALA A 6 -36.90 -35.55 -15.17
C ALA A 6 -35.60 -34.83 -15.60
N VAL A 7 -34.87 -34.24 -14.65
CA VAL A 7 -33.53 -33.63 -14.88
C VAL A 7 -32.47 -34.51 -14.23
N ASN A 8 -31.93 -35.44 -15.01
CA ASN A 8 -30.84 -36.33 -14.63
C ASN A 8 -30.08 -36.81 -15.88
N SER A 9 -28.93 -37.46 -15.69
CA SER A 9 -28.01 -37.83 -16.77
C SER A 9 -28.54 -38.84 -17.79
N THR A 10 -29.64 -39.53 -17.49
CA THR A 10 -30.23 -40.57 -18.36
C THR A 10 -31.61 -40.20 -18.89
N SER A 11 -32.11 -39.01 -18.58
CA SER A 11 -33.45 -38.58 -18.97
C SER A 11 -33.54 -38.37 -20.48
N THR A 12 -34.63 -38.85 -21.07
CA THR A 12 -35.03 -38.54 -22.45
C THR A 12 -36.29 -37.67 -22.48
N ASP A 13 -36.74 -37.19 -21.31
CA ASP A 13 -37.93 -36.35 -21.21
C ASP A 13 -37.65 -34.97 -21.82
N ALA A 14 -38.63 -34.40 -22.50
CA ALA A 14 -38.59 -32.99 -22.86
C ALA A 14 -38.65 -32.12 -21.60
N VAL A 15 -37.84 -31.05 -21.54
CA VAL A 15 -37.93 -30.02 -20.50
C VAL A 15 -38.91 -28.93 -20.90
N ASN A 16 -39.60 -28.35 -19.92
CA ASN A 16 -40.52 -27.23 -20.15
C ASN A 16 -39.94 -25.89 -19.67
N GLY A 17 -40.68 -24.80 -19.93
CA GLY A 17 -40.25 -23.45 -19.59
C GLY A 17 -40.00 -23.20 -18.11
N SER A 18 -40.73 -23.84 -17.18
CA SER A 18 -40.50 -23.63 -15.74
C SER A 18 -39.17 -24.22 -15.29
N GLN A 19 -38.74 -25.33 -15.89
CA GLN A 19 -37.43 -25.93 -15.60
C GLN A 19 -36.29 -25.06 -16.14
N LEU A 20 -36.41 -24.56 -17.37
CA LEU A 20 -35.43 -23.64 -17.96
C LEU A 20 -35.36 -22.32 -17.16
N PHE A 21 -36.51 -21.77 -16.76
CA PHE A 21 -36.58 -20.57 -15.91
C PHE A 21 -35.93 -20.80 -14.55
N ASN A 22 -36.14 -21.96 -13.91
CA ASN A 22 -35.47 -22.29 -12.65
C ASN A 22 -33.94 -22.29 -12.79
N THR A 23 -33.41 -22.82 -13.90
CA THR A 23 -31.97 -22.72 -14.20
C THR A 23 -31.52 -21.27 -14.38
N ALA A 24 -32.26 -20.46 -15.15
CA ALA A 24 -31.95 -19.04 -15.31
C ALA A 24 -31.98 -18.28 -13.96
N ASN A 25 -32.94 -18.60 -13.09
CA ASN A 25 -33.07 -18.04 -11.75
C ASN A 25 -31.91 -18.44 -10.83
N ASN A 26 -31.41 -19.66 -10.94
CA ASN A 26 -30.20 -20.08 -10.24
C ASN A 26 -28.98 -19.28 -10.69
N VAL A 27 -28.81 -19.07 -12.01
CA VAL A 27 -27.73 -18.22 -12.54
C VAL A 27 -27.86 -16.77 -12.03
N LYS A 28 -29.07 -16.19 -12.08
CA LYS A 28 -29.35 -14.88 -11.51
C LYS A 28 -28.92 -14.78 -10.05
N ASN A 29 -29.23 -15.78 -9.24
CA ASN A 29 -28.90 -15.79 -7.81
C ASN A 29 -27.40 -15.98 -7.55
N ILE A 30 -26.69 -16.76 -8.38
CA ILE A 30 -25.23 -16.93 -8.29
C ILE A 30 -24.50 -15.61 -8.59
N VAL A 31 -24.92 -14.89 -9.64
CA VAL A 31 -24.33 -13.58 -9.97
C VAL A 31 -24.76 -12.51 -8.95
N GLY A 32 -26.03 -12.53 -8.53
CA GLY A 32 -26.60 -11.62 -7.54
C GLY A 32 -26.74 -10.18 -8.04
N GLY A 33 -26.79 -9.24 -7.10
CA GLY A 33 -26.84 -7.79 -7.38
C GLY A 33 -27.96 -7.38 -8.33
N ASN A 34 -27.62 -6.64 -9.37
CA ASN A 34 -28.56 -6.09 -10.36
C ASN A 34 -28.96 -7.11 -11.45
N THR A 35 -28.68 -8.40 -11.26
CA THR A 35 -29.00 -9.42 -12.26
C THR A 35 -30.50 -9.64 -12.34
N THR A 36 -31.04 -9.62 -13.57
CA THR A 36 -32.46 -9.83 -13.84
C THR A 36 -32.66 -10.85 -14.96
N ILE A 37 -33.88 -11.38 -15.03
CA ILE A 37 -34.33 -12.27 -16.10
C ILE A 37 -35.48 -11.57 -16.80
N ASP A 38 -35.35 -11.40 -18.11
CA ASP A 38 -36.45 -10.93 -18.93
C ASP A 38 -37.54 -12.01 -18.99
N ALA A 39 -38.75 -11.67 -18.53
CA ALA A 39 -39.84 -12.64 -18.37
C ALA A 39 -40.39 -13.18 -19.69
N THR A 40 -40.11 -12.50 -20.82
CA THR A 40 -40.63 -12.88 -22.14
C THR A 40 -39.63 -13.71 -22.93
N THR A 41 -38.36 -13.33 -22.88
CA THR A 41 -37.26 -13.93 -23.67
C THR A 41 -36.41 -14.91 -22.86
N GLY A 42 -36.47 -14.85 -21.53
CA GLY A 42 -35.58 -15.61 -20.64
C GLY A 42 -34.14 -15.08 -20.60
N ALA A 43 -33.87 -13.95 -21.25
CA ALA A 43 -32.53 -13.36 -21.29
C ALA A 43 -32.09 -12.93 -19.88
N ILE A 44 -30.87 -13.30 -19.51
CA ILE A 44 -30.24 -12.87 -18.26
C ILE A 44 -29.42 -11.62 -18.54
N THR A 45 -29.70 -10.55 -17.81
CA THR A 45 -28.92 -9.30 -17.89
C THR A 45 -28.41 -8.94 -16.52
N THR A 46 -27.21 -8.36 -16.46
CA THR A 46 -26.61 -7.89 -15.22
C THR A 46 -25.82 -6.61 -15.49
N SER A 47 -25.61 -5.83 -14.45
CA SER A 47 -24.80 -4.63 -14.51
C SER A 47 -24.15 -4.36 -13.18
N ASN A 48 -23.04 -3.60 -13.21
CA ASN A 48 -22.36 -3.11 -12.02
C ASN A 48 -22.07 -4.23 -10.98
N ILE A 49 -21.57 -5.38 -11.43
CA ILE A 49 -21.30 -6.55 -10.59
C ILE A 49 -20.35 -6.14 -9.47
N GLY A 50 -20.78 -6.33 -8.22
CA GLY A 50 -20.00 -5.97 -7.02
C GLY A 50 -19.69 -4.47 -6.87
N GLY A 51 -20.45 -3.58 -7.54
CA GLY A 51 -20.20 -2.14 -7.48
C GLY A 51 -19.00 -1.66 -8.31
N THR A 52 -18.51 -2.49 -9.24
CA THR A 52 -17.30 -2.22 -10.04
C THR A 52 -17.55 -1.40 -11.32
N GLY A 53 -18.81 -1.10 -11.63
CA GLY A 53 -19.23 -0.53 -12.91
C GLY A 53 -19.22 -1.51 -14.09
N SER A 54 -18.77 -2.76 -13.90
CA SER A 54 -18.66 -3.76 -14.96
C SER A 54 -19.91 -4.64 -15.08
N ASN A 55 -20.25 -5.01 -16.32
CA ASN A 55 -21.40 -5.88 -16.62
C ASN A 55 -21.00 -7.35 -16.86
N THR A 56 -19.71 -7.68 -16.75
CA THR A 56 -19.18 -9.04 -16.87
C THR A 56 -18.37 -9.40 -15.64
N ILE A 57 -18.32 -10.68 -15.29
CA ILE A 57 -17.52 -11.18 -14.16
C ILE A 57 -16.03 -10.88 -14.39
N ASP A 58 -15.52 -11.10 -15.60
CA ASP A 58 -14.13 -10.80 -15.96
C ASP A 58 -13.79 -9.32 -15.80
N GLY A 59 -14.71 -8.43 -16.19
CA GLY A 59 -14.56 -6.99 -16.03
C GLY A 59 -14.52 -6.59 -14.55
N ALA A 60 -15.43 -7.13 -13.74
CA ALA A 60 -15.46 -6.88 -12.30
C ALA A 60 -14.19 -7.37 -11.60
N ILE A 61 -13.72 -8.59 -11.91
CA ILE A 61 -12.48 -9.15 -11.38
C ILE A 61 -11.27 -8.32 -11.82
N THR A 62 -11.23 -7.86 -13.07
CA THR A 62 -10.18 -6.97 -13.57
C THR A 62 -10.18 -5.64 -12.82
N SER A 63 -11.35 -5.04 -12.60
CA SER A 63 -11.47 -3.81 -11.80
C SER A 63 -10.94 -3.99 -10.38
N VAL A 64 -11.23 -5.13 -9.73
CA VAL A 64 -10.72 -5.44 -8.38
C VAL A 64 -9.21 -5.64 -8.40
N LYS A 65 -8.67 -6.39 -9.37
CA LYS A 65 -7.23 -6.58 -9.55
C LYS A 65 -6.50 -5.26 -9.77
N ASP A 66 -7.06 -4.38 -10.58
CA ASP A 66 -6.49 -3.07 -10.87
C ASP A 66 -6.52 -2.17 -9.63
N ALA A 67 -7.63 -2.16 -8.89
CA ALA A 67 -7.75 -1.45 -7.61
C ALA A 67 -6.72 -1.96 -6.58
N ALA A 68 -6.57 -3.29 -6.46
CA ALA A 68 -5.57 -3.90 -5.58
C ALA A 68 -4.13 -3.55 -6.00
N THR A 69 -3.85 -3.52 -7.30
CA THR A 69 -2.55 -3.12 -7.84
C THR A 69 -2.24 -1.67 -7.53
N LYS A 70 -3.22 -0.77 -7.72
CA LYS A 70 -3.07 0.67 -7.41
C LYS A 70 -2.97 0.96 -5.92
N ALA A 71 -3.62 0.16 -5.08
CA ALA A 71 -3.56 0.28 -3.63
C ALA A 71 -2.19 -0.13 -3.04
N LYS A 72 -1.37 -0.86 -3.81
CA LYS A 72 -0.04 -1.29 -3.38
C LYS A 72 0.87 -0.07 -3.14
N THR A 73 1.27 0.12 -1.89
CA THR A 73 2.25 1.14 -1.51
C THR A 73 3.68 0.62 -1.68
N THR A 74 4.60 1.55 -1.91
CA THR A 74 6.03 1.26 -2.03
C THR A 74 6.82 2.23 -1.15
N VAL A 75 7.98 1.77 -0.66
CA VAL A 75 8.92 2.58 0.08
C VAL A 75 10.25 2.51 -0.66
N THR A 76 10.80 3.65 -1.04
CA THR A 76 12.09 3.75 -1.70
C THR A 76 13.06 4.43 -0.75
N ALA A 77 14.29 3.90 -0.65
CA ALA A 77 15.34 4.53 0.13
C ALA A 77 15.79 5.82 -0.54
N GLY A 78 15.76 6.93 0.21
CA GLY A 78 16.46 8.17 -0.16
C GLY A 78 17.88 8.20 0.40
N ASP A 79 18.54 9.35 0.30
CA ASP A 79 19.86 9.56 0.89
C ASP A 79 19.85 9.29 2.40
N ASN A 80 20.94 8.71 2.91
CA ASN A 80 21.14 8.35 4.32
C ASN A 80 20.12 7.34 4.89
N VAL A 81 19.22 6.78 4.08
CA VAL A 81 18.20 5.82 4.50
C VAL A 81 18.48 4.45 3.88
N VAL A 82 18.24 3.40 4.64
CA VAL A 82 18.22 2.01 4.18
C VAL A 82 16.81 1.48 4.33
N VAL A 83 16.28 0.88 3.27
CA VAL A 83 14.98 0.21 3.27
C VAL A 83 15.21 -1.25 2.93
N THR A 84 14.85 -2.15 3.85
CA THR A 84 14.95 -3.60 3.66
C THR A 84 13.54 -4.19 3.52
N PRO A 85 13.14 -4.69 2.34
CA PRO A 85 11.85 -5.34 2.17
C PRO A 85 11.85 -6.71 2.85
N THR A 86 10.78 -7.02 3.57
CA THR A 86 10.52 -8.33 4.15
C THR A 86 9.06 -8.74 3.91
N THR A 87 8.75 -10.01 4.13
CA THR A 87 7.37 -10.51 4.07
C THR A 87 6.94 -10.90 5.46
N ASN A 88 5.76 -10.43 5.88
CA ASN A 88 5.15 -10.79 7.14
C ASN A 88 4.61 -12.23 7.08
N ALA A 89 4.33 -12.82 8.25
CA ALA A 89 3.77 -14.18 8.31
C ALA A 89 2.40 -14.31 7.62
N ASP A 90 1.64 -13.22 7.53
CA ASP A 90 0.35 -13.15 6.82
C ASP A 90 0.49 -12.94 5.30
N GLY A 91 1.72 -12.90 4.77
CA GLY A 91 2.02 -12.68 3.35
C GLY A 91 2.02 -11.20 2.92
N SER A 92 1.69 -10.26 3.81
CA SER A 92 1.77 -8.83 3.51
C SER A 92 3.23 -8.36 3.39
N SER A 93 3.44 -7.27 2.63
CA SER A 93 4.76 -6.65 2.49
C SER A 93 5.09 -5.79 3.71
N ASN A 94 6.33 -5.86 4.18
CA ASN A 94 6.90 -4.97 5.18
C ASN A 94 8.17 -4.29 4.64
N TYR A 95 8.44 -3.08 5.09
CA TYR A 95 9.62 -2.32 4.71
C TYR A 95 10.31 -1.80 5.97
N GLN A 96 11.38 -2.47 6.39
CA GLN A 96 12.17 -2.02 7.54
C GLN A 96 13.02 -0.82 7.14
N VAL A 97 12.74 0.34 7.72
CA VAL A 97 13.47 1.59 7.45
C VAL A 97 14.47 1.85 8.58
N ALA A 98 15.71 2.16 8.20
CA ALA A 98 16.78 2.52 9.12
C ALA A 98 17.64 3.65 8.53
N THR A 99 18.45 4.30 9.36
CA THR A 99 19.54 5.16 8.87
C THR A 99 20.66 4.29 8.32
N ALA A 100 21.32 4.76 7.26
CA ALA A 100 22.56 4.16 6.79
C ALA A 100 23.64 4.20 7.88
N LYS A 101 24.65 3.32 7.78
CA LYS A 101 25.78 3.32 8.71
C LYS A 101 26.69 4.51 8.47
N ASP A 102 26.92 4.84 7.20
CA ASP A 102 27.60 6.03 6.77
C ASP A 102 26.56 7.01 6.22
N VAL A 103 26.54 8.21 6.79
CA VAL A 103 25.60 9.26 6.43
C VAL A 103 26.39 10.50 6.03
N ASN A 104 25.96 11.17 4.96
CA ASN A 104 26.51 12.43 4.52
C ASN A 104 25.47 13.52 4.71
N PHE A 105 25.79 14.49 5.57
CA PHE A 105 25.01 15.70 5.75
C PHE A 105 25.84 16.90 5.30
N ASP A 106 25.21 17.87 4.66
CA ASP A 106 25.86 19.14 4.42
C ASP A 106 25.89 20.01 5.68
N LYS A 107 24.93 19.79 6.60
CA LYS A 107 24.84 20.53 7.87
C LYS A 107 24.12 19.74 8.95
N VAL A 108 24.63 19.78 10.18
CA VAL A 108 23.98 19.19 11.37
C VAL A 108 23.87 20.26 12.45
N THR A 109 22.67 20.49 12.97
CA THR A 109 22.40 21.48 14.02
C THR A 109 21.83 20.79 15.26
N VAL A 110 22.41 21.05 16.43
CA VAL A 110 21.95 20.54 17.74
C VAL A 110 21.90 21.72 18.72
N GLY A 111 20.71 22.25 18.97
CA GLY A 111 20.56 23.50 19.72
C GLY A 111 21.28 24.65 18.99
N SER A 112 22.19 25.34 19.67
CA SER A 112 23.04 26.37 19.05
C SER A 112 24.23 25.80 18.27
N VAL A 113 24.60 24.54 18.49
CA VAL A 113 25.80 23.94 17.89
C VAL A 113 25.51 23.56 16.44
N VAL A 114 26.41 23.94 15.54
CA VAL A 114 26.27 23.71 14.09
C VAL A 114 27.57 23.16 13.51
N VAL A 115 27.49 21.99 12.86
CA VAL A 115 28.54 21.44 12.00
C VAL A 115 28.16 21.74 10.55
N ASP A 116 29.02 22.43 9.80
CA ASP A 116 28.71 22.92 8.45
C ASP A 116 29.81 22.54 7.46
N LYS A 117 29.45 21.76 6.44
CA LYS A 117 30.36 21.31 5.38
C LYS A 117 30.87 22.45 4.51
N THR A 118 30.07 23.51 4.34
CA THR A 118 30.44 24.65 3.50
C THR A 118 31.62 25.38 4.11
N THR A 119 31.57 25.61 5.42
CA THR A 119 32.65 26.31 6.14
C THR A 119 33.69 25.36 6.73
N ASN A 120 33.41 24.05 6.78
CA ASN A 120 34.21 23.05 7.49
C ASN A 120 34.48 23.42 8.96
N THR A 121 33.49 24.02 9.63
CA THR A 121 33.61 24.50 11.02
C THR A 121 32.53 23.92 11.93
N ILE A 122 32.82 23.89 13.23
CA ILE A 122 31.84 23.71 14.31
C ILE A 122 31.63 25.07 14.98
N LYS A 123 30.39 25.58 15.00
CA LYS A 123 30.02 26.89 15.59
C LYS A 123 28.99 26.74 16.70
N GLY A 124 28.80 27.81 17.47
CA GLY A 124 27.71 27.93 18.47
C GLY A 124 27.93 27.17 19.77
N LEU A 125 29.19 26.81 20.06
CA LEU A 125 29.63 26.37 21.39
C LEU A 125 29.48 27.54 22.37
N SER A 126 28.88 27.30 23.54
CA SER A 126 28.67 28.33 24.58
C SER A 126 29.92 28.60 25.45
N ASN A 127 30.92 27.74 25.32
CA ASN A 127 32.15 27.75 26.08
C ASN A 127 33.15 28.79 25.52
N THR A 128 32.88 30.09 25.72
CA THR A 128 33.66 31.18 25.09
C THR A 128 34.67 31.86 26.01
N THR A 129 34.70 31.54 27.31
CA THR A 129 35.59 32.19 28.30
C THR A 129 36.53 31.17 28.94
N TRP A 130 37.83 31.46 29.04
CA TRP A 130 38.79 30.63 29.77
C TRP A 130 38.74 30.93 31.27
N ASN A 131 38.57 29.89 32.10
CA ASN A 131 38.48 30.01 33.56
C ASN A 131 39.73 29.46 34.30
N GLY A 132 40.81 29.17 33.57
CA GLY A 132 42.04 28.61 34.16
C GLY A 132 42.04 27.08 34.34
N THR A 133 40.94 26.39 34.08
CA THR A 133 40.84 24.92 34.28
C THR A 133 40.29 24.23 33.04
N ALA A 134 41.08 23.35 32.44
CA ALA A 134 40.62 22.55 31.30
C ALA A 134 39.57 21.53 31.74
N VAL A 135 38.48 21.41 30.97
CA VAL A 135 37.45 20.39 31.17
C VAL A 135 37.65 19.27 30.15
N SER A 136 37.98 18.07 30.63
CA SER A 136 38.21 16.91 29.76
C SER A 136 36.95 16.53 28.97
N GLY A 137 37.12 16.18 27.69
CA GLY A 137 36.03 15.78 26.79
C GLY A 137 35.20 16.93 26.21
N GLN A 138 35.54 18.19 26.51
CA GLN A 138 34.91 19.37 25.90
C GLN A 138 35.80 19.99 24.83
N ALA A 139 35.18 20.48 23.76
CA ALA A 139 35.88 21.27 22.76
C ALA A 139 36.18 22.68 23.30
N ALA A 140 37.38 23.19 23.02
CA ALA A 140 37.73 24.59 23.24
C ALA A 140 37.25 25.46 22.06
N THR A 141 36.94 26.72 22.33
CA THR A 141 36.64 27.71 21.28
C THR A 141 37.85 28.59 20.97
N GLU A 142 37.87 29.22 19.81
CA GLU A 142 38.90 30.21 19.45
C GLU A 142 38.95 31.37 20.46
N ASP A 143 37.79 31.78 21.01
CA ASP A 143 37.70 32.82 22.05
C ASP A 143 38.48 32.44 23.32
N GLN A 144 38.47 31.17 23.72
CA GLN A 144 39.23 30.69 24.88
C GLN A 144 40.74 30.63 24.60
N LEU A 145 41.13 30.22 23.40
CA LEU A 145 42.54 30.15 22.99
C LEU A 145 43.16 31.54 22.97
N ALA A 146 42.44 32.52 22.43
CA ALA A 146 42.88 33.91 22.39
C ALA A 146 43.09 34.54 23.79
N ALA A 147 42.53 33.97 24.85
CA ALA A 147 42.69 34.45 26.22
C ALA A 147 43.91 33.86 26.96
N VAL A 148 44.60 32.89 26.36
CA VAL A 148 45.77 32.21 26.97
C VAL A 148 47.06 32.37 26.17
N ASP A 149 46.99 32.96 24.98
CA ASP A 149 48.15 33.48 24.23
C ASP A 149 48.72 34.73 24.91
#